data_AF-A0A2E8Q266-F1
#
_entry.id   AF-A0A2E8Q266-F1
#
_cell.length_a   1.000
_cell.length_b   1.000
_cell.length_c   1.000
_cell.angle_alpha   90.00
_cell.angle_beta   90.00
_cell.angle_gamma   90.00
#
_symmetry.space_group_name_H-M   'P 1'
#
loop_
_entity.id
_entity.type
_entity.pdbx_description
1 polymer ?
#
loop_
_entity_poly.entity_id
_entity_poly.type
_entity_poly.pdbx_seq_one_letter_code
_entity_poly.pdbx_strand_id
1 'polypeptide(L)'
;MSKIRIVILFLLTLMNCLGSCYREVRTRSECEGLLFTVLVFKESGAQAIAQNPSFDADEKQRRLEANEFLGPLALGLYSDCISKVPENPENPLEFL
;
A
#
# COMPACT_ATOMS: atom_id res chain seq x y z
N MET A 1 13.19 -0.41 22.53
CA MET A 1 13.44 -0.81 21.13
C MET A 1 14.04 0.37 20.38
N SER A 2 15.22 0.21 19.77
CA SER A 2 15.93 1.33 19.12
C SER A 2 15.21 1.76 17.84
N LYS A 3 14.93 3.07 17.69
CA LYS A 3 14.21 3.66 16.54
C LYS A 3 14.83 3.25 15.19
N ILE A 4 16.13 2.98 15.18
CA ILE A 4 16.91 2.52 14.02
C ILE A 4 16.42 1.16 13.50
N ARG A 5 16.04 0.23 14.38
CA ARG A 5 15.55 -1.10 13.96
C ARG A 5 14.23 -1.04 13.21
N ILE A 6 13.33 -0.13 13.61
CA ILE A 6 12.03 0.06 12.96
C ILE A 6 12.24 0.66 11.56
N VAL A 7 13.12 1.65 11.43
CA VAL A 7 13.44 2.27 10.14
C VAL A 7 14.08 1.27 9.18
N ILE A 8 15.00 0.42 9.65
CA ILE A 8 15.62 -0.62 8.83
C ILE A 8 14.60 -1.67 8.40
N LEU A 9 13.72 -2.13 9.30
CA LEU A 9 12.66 -3.07 8.94
C LEU A 9 11.67 -2.47 7.94
N PHE A 10 11.30 -1.19 8.12
CA PHE A 10 10.41 -0.49 7.21
C PHE A 10 11.03 -0.33 5.82
N LEU A 11 12.31 0.06 5.75
CA LEU A 11 13.06 0.13 4.50
C LEU A 11 13.19 -1.24 3.83
N LEU A 12 13.48 -2.30 4.59
CA LEU A 12 13.55 -3.66 4.05
C LEU A 12 12.19 -4.14 3.52
N THR A 13 11.10 -3.83 4.20
CA THR A 13 9.74 -4.12 3.72
C THR A 13 9.42 -3.32 2.45
N LEU A 14 9.82 -2.05 2.39
CA LEU A 14 9.70 -1.22 1.19
C LEU A 14 10.54 -1.76 0.03
N MET A 15 11.77 -2.18 0.28
CA MET A 15 12.65 -2.77 -0.74
C MET A 15 12.18 -4.15 -1.19
N ASN A 16 11.54 -4.94 -0.33
CA ASN A 16 10.88 -6.19 -0.76
C ASN A 16 9.61 -5.88 -1.57
N CYS A 17 8.81 -4.88 -1.19
CA CYS A 17 7.67 -4.44 -1.99
C CYS A 17 8.13 -3.92 -3.36
N LEU A 18 9.19 -3.12 -3.42
CA LEU A 18 9.73 -2.53 -4.65
C LEU A 18 10.54 -3.54 -5.50
N GLY A 19 11.23 -4.49 -4.88
CA GLY A 19 11.95 -5.56 -5.58
C GLY A 19 10.98 -6.56 -6.24
N SER A 20 9.86 -6.86 -5.58
CA SER A 20 8.75 -7.61 -6.20
C SER A 20 7.99 -6.81 -7.26
N CYS A 21 8.16 -5.48 -7.32
CA CYS A 21 7.61 -4.68 -8.42
C CYS A 21 8.33 -4.91 -9.77
N TYR A 22 9.52 -5.51 -9.76
CA TYR A 22 10.34 -5.79 -10.96
C TYR A 22 10.39 -7.28 -11.36
N ARG A 23 9.68 -8.16 -10.64
CA ARG A 23 9.56 -9.57 -11.04
C ARG A 23 8.34 -9.74 -11.94
N GLU A 24 8.62 -10.15 -13.18
CA GLU A 24 7.64 -10.65 -14.14
C GLU A 24 6.75 -11.71 -13.46
N VAL A 25 5.43 -11.51 -13.53
CA VAL A 25 4.35 -12.23 -12.84
C VAL A 25 4.08 -11.73 -11.42
N ARG A 26 3.28 -10.67 -11.32
CA ARG A 26 2.40 -10.48 -10.15
C ARG A 26 1.21 -11.40 -10.32
N THR A 27 0.86 -12.15 -9.30
CA THR A 27 -0.38 -12.92 -9.26
C THR A 27 -1.53 -12.00 -8.84
N ARG A 28 -2.76 -12.37 -9.19
CA ARG A 28 -3.97 -11.65 -8.71
C ARG A 28 -3.97 -11.51 -7.19
N SER A 29 -3.60 -12.56 -6.46
CA SER A 29 -3.52 -12.56 -5.00
C SER A 29 -2.51 -11.54 -4.44
N GLU A 30 -1.39 -11.30 -5.13
CA GLU A 30 -0.43 -10.26 -4.72
C GLU A 30 -0.98 -8.85 -4.96
N CYS A 31 -1.69 -8.64 -6.07
CA CYS A 31 -2.39 -7.37 -6.32
C CYS A 31 -3.48 -7.11 -5.29
N GLU A 32 -4.29 -8.11 -4.96
CA GLU A 32 -5.32 -8.03 -3.91
C GLU A 32 -4.68 -7.79 -2.53
N GLY A 33 -3.53 -8.40 -2.23
CA GLY A 33 -2.76 -8.16 -1.02
C GLY A 33 -2.29 -6.71 -0.89
N LEU A 34 -1.85 -6.09 -1.98
CA LEU A 34 -1.49 -4.67 -2.01
C LEU A 34 -2.71 -3.77 -1.77
N LEU A 35 -3.82 -4.04 -2.45
CA LEU A 35 -5.09 -3.33 -2.25
C LEU A 35 -5.51 -3.37 -0.77
N PHE A 36 -5.56 -4.58 -0.20
CA PHE A 36 -5.96 -4.79 1.19
C PHE A 36 -5.01 -4.08 2.15
N THR A 37 -3.70 -4.18 1.93
CA THR A 37 -2.69 -3.53 2.77
C THR A 37 -2.91 -2.03 2.83
N VAL A 38 -3.05 -1.35 1.70
CA VAL A 38 -3.23 0.10 1.67
C VAL A 38 -4.55 0.51 2.35
N LEU A 39 -5.63 -0.25 2.15
CA LEU A 39 -6.91 0.01 2.80
C LEU A 39 -6.84 -0.17 4.33
N VAL A 40 -6.14 -1.21 4.82
CA VAL A 40 -5.90 -1.41 6.25
C VAL A 40 -5.04 -0.29 6.84
N PHE A 41 -4.02 0.16 6.10
CA PHE A 41 -3.21 1.32 6.50
C PHE A 41 -4.03 2.60 6.58
N LYS A 42 -4.96 2.84 5.63
CA LYS A 42 -5.89 3.97 5.68
C LYS A 42 -6.71 3.95 6.98
N GLU A 43 -7.31 2.81 7.31
CA GLU A 43 -8.15 2.67 8.51
C GLU A 43 -7.33 2.86 9.79
N SER A 44 -6.19 2.17 9.89
CA SER A 44 -5.29 2.27 11.05
C SER A 44 -4.74 3.69 11.22
N GLY A 45 -4.41 4.35 10.11
CA GLY A 45 -3.95 5.74 10.07
C GLY A 45 -5.02 6.71 10.56
N ALA A 46 -6.27 6.56 10.11
CA ALA A 46 -7.39 7.38 10.56
C ALA A 46 -7.60 7.26 12.08
N GLN A 47 -7.60 6.03 12.61
CA GLN A 47 -7.72 5.77 14.05
C GLN A 47 -6.58 6.41 14.84
N ALA A 48 -5.33 6.26 14.37
CA ALA A 48 -4.17 6.86 15.01
C ALA A 48 -4.23 8.40 15.01
N ILE A 49 -4.69 9.03 13.91
CA ILE A 49 -4.88 10.49 13.84
C ILE A 49 -5.96 10.93 14.84
N ALA A 50 -7.11 10.25 14.86
CA ALA A 50 -8.23 10.60 15.72
C ALA A 50 -7.87 10.52 17.22
N GLN A 51 -7.13 9.47 17.60
CA GLN A 51 -6.74 9.21 18.98
C GLN A 51 -5.50 9.99 19.44
N ASN A 52 -4.79 10.69 18.54
CA ASN A 52 -3.57 11.38 18.90
C ASN A 52 -3.89 12.61 19.80
N PRO A 53 -3.36 12.68 21.02
CA PRO A 53 -3.60 13.80 21.93
C PRO A 53 -2.77 15.05 21.59
N SER A 54 -1.73 14.93 20.76
CA SER A 54 -0.87 16.05 20.36
C SER A 54 -1.43 16.88 19.21
N PHE A 55 -2.46 16.38 18.51
CA PHE A 55 -3.11 17.10 17.42
C PHE A 55 -4.36 17.81 17.94
N ASP A 56 -4.48 19.09 17.61
CA ASP A 56 -5.72 19.83 17.77
C ASP A 56 -6.76 19.40 16.70
N ALA A 57 -7.97 19.96 16.78
CA ALA A 57 -9.06 19.60 15.90
C ALA A 57 -8.76 19.90 14.42
N ASP A 58 -8.14 21.04 14.14
CA ASP A 58 -7.84 21.47 12.77
C ASP A 58 -6.75 20.59 12.13
N GLU A 59 -5.71 20.24 12.90
CA GLU A 59 -4.66 19.35 12.45
C GLU A 59 -5.17 17.91 12.24
N LYS A 60 -6.06 17.43 13.11
CA LYS A 60 -6.74 16.14 12.89
C LYS A 60 -7.53 16.15 11.59
N GLN A 61 -8.31 17.20 11.36
CA GLN A 61 -9.13 17.33 10.17
C GLN A 61 -8.27 17.31 8.90
N ARG A 62 -7.22 18.15 8.80
CA ARG A 62 -6.31 18.17 7.65
C ARG A 62 -5.67 16.80 7.37
N ARG A 63 -5.26 16.09 8.43
CA ARG A 63 -4.62 14.77 8.30
C ARG A 63 -5.61 13.70 7.89
N LEU A 64 -6.84 13.74 8.38
CA LEU A 64 -7.90 12.83 7.96
C LEU A 64 -8.25 13.06 6.48
N GLU A 65 -8.35 14.31 6.05
CA GLU A 65 -8.53 14.66 4.63
C GLU A 65 -7.38 14.13 3.76
N ALA A 66 -6.14 14.28 4.21
CA ALA A 66 -4.99 13.70 3.51
C ALA A 66 -5.05 12.15 3.46
N ASN A 67 -5.55 11.51 4.51
CA ASN A 67 -5.71 10.06 4.60
C ASN A 67 -6.81 9.52 3.66
N GLU A 68 -7.82 10.33 3.34
CA GLU A 68 -8.88 9.93 2.40
C GLU A 68 -8.35 9.59 1.00
N PHE A 69 -7.28 10.25 0.56
CA PHE A 69 -6.63 9.99 -0.74
C PHE A 69 -6.04 8.58 -0.86
N LEU A 70 -5.80 7.88 0.25
CA LEU A 70 -5.24 6.52 0.22
C LEU A 70 -6.21 5.51 -0.39
N GLY A 71 -7.53 5.73 -0.33
CA GLY A 71 -8.52 4.85 -0.95
C GLY A 71 -8.41 4.83 -2.48
N PRO A 72 -8.56 5.99 -3.16
CA PRO A 72 -8.34 6.10 -4.59
C PRO A 72 -6.94 5.65 -5.03
N LEU A 73 -5.90 5.94 -4.24
CA LEU A 73 -4.54 5.45 -4.51
C LEU A 73 -4.46 3.92 -4.49
N ALA A 74 -5.10 3.27 -3.52
CA ALA A 74 -5.14 1.81 -3.43
C ALA A 74 -5.77 1.18 -4.67
N LEU A 75 -6.88 1.75 -5.15
CA LEU A 75 -7.57 1.30 -6.36
C LEU A 75 -6.70 1.52 -7.61
N GLY A 76 -6.02 2.66 -7.71
CA GLY A 76 -5.10 2.94 -8.83
C GLY A 76 -3.93 1.96 -8.88
N LEU A 77 -3.32 1.69 -7.72
CA LEU A 77 -2.23 0.71 -7.60
C LEU A 77 -2.71 -0.71 -7.94
N TYR A 78 -3.90 -1.10 -7.49
CA TYR A 78 -4.50 -2.39 -7.84
C TYR A 78 -4.77 -2.50 -9.34
N SER A 79 -5.35 -1.46 -9.95
CA SER A 79 -5.67 -1.43 -11.38
C SER A 79 -4.41 -1.53 -12.24
N ASP A 80 -3.34 -0.79 -11.90
CA ASP A 80 -2.06 -0.91 -12.60
C ASP A 80 -1.43 -2.29 -12.41
N CYS A 81 -1.49 -2.82 -11.18
CA CYS A 81 -0.99 -4.16 -10.87
C CYS A 81 -1.72 -5.25 -11.67
N ILE A 82 -3.06 -5.28 -11.62
CA ILE A 82 -3.88 -6.33 -12.22
C ILE A 82 -3.83 -6.27 -13.75
N SER A 83 -3.62 -5.09 -14.34
CA SER A 83 -3.48 -4.92 -15.80
C SER A 83 -2.25 -5.62 -16.39
N LYS A 84 -1.29 -5.99 -15.53
CA LYS A 84 -0.04 -6.68 -15.89
C LYS A 84 -0.06 -8.17 -15.50
N VAL A 85 -1.19 -8.65 -14.97
CA VAL A 85 -1.37 -10.05 -14.57
C VAL A 85 -1.97 -10.83 -15.74
N PRO A 86 -1.32 -11.92 -16.19
CA PRO A 86 -1.89 -12.86 -17.16
C PRO A 86 -3.31 -13.27 -16.86
N GLU A 87 -4.18 -13.09 -17.86
CA GLU A 87 -5.47 -13.76 -17.88
C GLU A 87 -5.25 -15.27 -17.95
N ASN A 88 -4.26 -15.70 -18.76
CA ASN A 88 -3.78 -17.06 -18.78
C ASN A 88 -2.45 -17.24 -18.02
N PRO A 89 -2.45 -17.82 -16.81
CA PRO A 89 -1.22 -18.08 -16.05
C PRO A 89 -0.26 -19.06 -16.73
N GLU A 90 -0.72 -19.85 -17.72
CA GLU A 90 0.12 -20.77 -18.50
C GLU A 90 0.85 -20.08 -19.66
N ASN A 91 0.47 -18.84 -20.01
CA ASN A 91 1.11 -18.06 -21.07
C ASN A 91 1.57 -16.68 -20.58
N PRO A 92 2.74 -16.58 -19.95
CA PRO A 92 3.25 -15.32 -19.38
C PRO A 92 3.62 -14.25 -20.43
N LEU A 93 3.58 -14.57 -21.73
CA LEU A 93 3.91 -13.66 -22.83
C LEU A 93 2.70 -12.86 -23.35
N GLU A 94 1.50 -13.02 -22.78
CA GLU A 94 0.28 -12.29 -23.20
C GLU A 94 0.38 -10.75 -23.14
N PHE A 95 1.41 -10.19 -22.48
CA PHE A 95 1.58 -8.74 -22.31
C PHE A 95 2.77 -8.15 -23.08
N LEU A 96 3.49 -8.94 -23.88
CA LEU A 96 4.55 -8.47 -24.78
C LEU A 96 3.99 -8.05 -26.13
#